data_AF-A0A8H7ZWS8-F1
#
_entry.id   AF-A0A8H7ZWS8-F1
#
_cell.length_a   1.000
_cell.length_b   1.000
_cell.length_c   1.000
_cell.angle_alpha   90.00
_cell.angle_beta   90.00
_cell.angle_gamma   90.00
#
_symmetry.space_group_name_H-M   'P 1'
#
loop_
_entity.id
_entity.type
_entity.pdbx_description
1 polymer ?
#
loop_
_entity_poly.entity_id
_entity_poly.type
_entity_poly.pdbx_seq_one_letter_code
_entity_poly.pdbx_strand_id
1 'polypeptide(L)'
;MSQLTERTLIIDRGLALHKMIRLITHSLGGEGYLNFEGNEFGHPEWLDFPRAGNNNSFHYARRQWNVVDDHLLRYKSLNEFDRAMQLLEEETRWLTSPQAFVSLKHEVDKVIAYERAGLVFVFNFNTSKSFTEYRIGVDVAGTYQVVLDTDAKEVIFECAGPRGLCALPSAR
;
A
#
# COMPACT_ATOMS: atom_id res chain seq x y z
N MET A 1 1.46 2.23 -18.46
CA MET A 1 1.75 2.98 -17.22
C MET A 1 1.70 4.51 -17.38
N SER A 2 1.50 5.07 -18.58
CA SER A 2 1.27 6.51 -18.75
C SER A 2 -0.11 6.95 -18.26
N GLN A 3 -0.23 8.10 -17.62
CA GLN A 3 -1.50 8.70 -17.24
C GLN A 3 -2.35 9.16 -18.44
N LEU A 4 -1.72 9.41 -19.60
CA LEU A 4 -2.38 9.92 -20.81
C LEU A 4 -3.11 8.84 -21.61
N THR A 5 -2.82 7.57 -21.35
CA THR A 5 -3.55 6.45 -21.99
C THR A 5 -4.69 5.99 -21.10
N GLU A 6 -5.69 5.31 -21.66
CA GLU A 6 -6.74 4.67 -20.87
C GLU A 6 -6.14 3.77 -19.75
N ARG A 7 -6.80 3.75 -18.59
CA ARG A 7 -6.46 2.84 -17.48
C ARG A 7 -7.22 1.53 -17.69
N THR A 8 -6.56 0.56 -18.31
CA THR A 8 -7.16 -0.76 -18.54
C THR A 8 -7.40 -1.50 -17.22
N LEU A 9 -8.34 -2.45 -17.22
CA LEU A 9 -8.60 -3.31 -16.06
C LEU A 9 -7.36 -4.07 -15.56
N ILE A 10 -6.43 -4.39 -16.46
CA ILE A 10 -5.17 -5.06 -16.11
C ILE A 10 -4.28 -4.12 -15.27
N ILE A 11 -4.11 -2.87 -15.72
CA ILE A 11 -3.32 -1.89 -14.98
C ILE A 11 -4.00 -1.51 -13.67
N ASP A 12 -5.32 -1.32 -13.70
CA ASP A 12 -6.09 -0.96 -12.51
C ASP A 12 -5.97 -2.04 -11.42
N ARG A 13 -6.22 -3.30 -11.79
CA ARG A 13 -6.03 -4.46 -10.90
C ARG A 13 -4.60 -4.56 -10.39
N GLY A 14 -3.61 -4.35 -11.26
CA GLY A 14 -2.19 -4.39 -10.90
C GLY A 14 -1.84 -3.36 -9.83
N LEU A 15 -2.28 -2.11 -10.01
CA LEU A 15 -2.04 -1.03 -9.05
C LEU A 15 -2.74 -1.29 -7.70
N ALA A 16 -3.99 -1.73 -7.72
CA ALA A 16 -4.75 -2.04 -6.51
C ALA A 16 -4.10 -3.18 -5.72
N LEU A 17 -3.86 -4.33 -6.36
CA LEU A 17 -3.28 -5.49 -5.70
C LEU A 17 -1.85 -5.23 -5.21
N HIS A 18 -1.06 -4.44 -5.92
CA HIS A 18 0.29 -4.09 -5.47
C HIS A 18 0.28 -3.38 -4.10
N LYS A 19 -0.64 -2.41 -3.92
CA LYS A 19 -0.83 -1.72 -2.65
C LYS A 19 -1.38 -2.65 -1.57
N MET A 20 -2.41 -3.43 -1.90
CA MET A 20 -3.06 -4.34 -0.94
C MET A 20 -2.14 -5.45 -0.44
N ILE A 21 -1.38 -6.10 -1.34
CA ILE A 21 -0.44 -7.16 -0.99
C ILE A 21 0.64 -6.62 -0.05
N ARG A 22 1.20 -5.45 -0.37
CA ARG A 22 2.21 -4.84 0.50
C ARG A 22 1.64 -4.48 1.86
N LEU A 23 0.47 -3.84 1.91
CA LEU A 23 -0.14 -3.46 3.18
C LEU A 23 -0.45 -4.68 4.04
N ILE A 24 -1.09 -5.73 3.51
CA ILE A 24 -1.40 -6.91 4.32
C ILE A 24 -0.12 -7.62 4.81
N THR A 25 0.95 -7.66 4.01
CA THR A 25 2.26 -8.14 4.48
C THR A 25 2.83 -7.24 5.58
N HIS A 26 2.74 -5.92 5.43
CA HIS A 26 3.26 -4.93 6.39
C HIS A 26 2.54 -4.97 7.73
N SER A 27 1.22 -5.09 7.74
CA SER A 27 0.41 -4.98 8.97
C SER A 27 0.10 -6.33 9.62
N LEU A 28 0.20 -7.45 8.90
CA LEU A 28 -0.11 -8.78 9.45
C LEU A 28 1.07 -9.77 9.45
N GLY A 29 2.10 -9.53 8.65
CA GLY A 29 3.13 -10.53 8.33
C GLY A 29 4.21 -10.77 9.40
N GLY A 30 4.40 -9.83 10.34
CA GLY A 30 5.39 -9.99 11.42
C GLY A 30 5.70 -8.68 12.15
N GLU A 31 6.90 -8.62 12.73
CA GLU A 31 7.39 -7.56 13.62
C GLU A 31 8.40 -6.60 12.95
N GLY A 32 8.59 -6.74 11.65
CA GLY A 32 9.44 -5.88 10.83
C GLY A 32 9.05 -5.97 9.37
N TYR A 33 9.40 -4.94 8.61
CA TYR A 33 9.15 -4.89 7.17
C TYR A 33 10.45 -4.62 6.41
N LEU A 34 10.56 -5.23 5.23
CA LEU A 34 11.66 -5.03 4.30
C LEU A 34 11.10 -4.81 2.91
N ASN A 35 11.65 -3.82 2.22
CA ASN A 35 11.38 -3.57 0.81
C ASN A 35 12.70 -3.44 0.05
N PHE A 36 12.78 -4.09 -1.10
CA PHE A 36 13.95 -4.03 -1.98
C PHE A 36 13.84 -2.80 -2.89
N GLU A 37 14.94 -2.05 -3.03
CA GLU A 37 15.00 -0.78 -3.78
C GLU A 37 14.32 -0.90 -5.15
N GLY A 38 13.32 -0.05 -5.39
CA GLY A 38 12.49 -0.01 -6.60
C GLY A 38 11.10 -0.62 -6.43
N ASN A 39 10.92 -1.58 -5.51
CA ASN A 39 9.63 -2.26 -5.35
C ASN A 39 8.58 -1.40 -4.65
N GLU A 40 8.98 -0.32 -3.97
CA GLU A 40 8.09 0.67 -3.35
C GLU A 40 7.22 1.39 -4.39
N PHE A 41 7.69 1.51 -5.63
CA PHE A 41 6.93 2.10 -6.73
C PHE A 41 6.62 1.13 -7.85
N GLY A 42 6.86 -0.18 -7.67
CA GLY A 42 6.62 -1.18 -8.70
C GLY A 42 7.53 -1.01 -9.91
N HIS A 43 8.84 -0.85 -9.68
CA HIS A 43 9.85 -0.69 -10.72
C HIS A 43 9.67 -1.71 -11.86
N PRO A 44 9.65 -1.26 -13.13
CA PRO A 44 9.41 -2.15 -14.26
C PRO A 44 10.60 -3.07 -14.55
N GLU A 45 10.45 -3.99 -15.50
CA GLU A 45 11.51 -4.90 -15.97
C GLU A 45 12.00 -5.84 -14.85
N TRP A 46 13.30 -6.13 -14.81
CA TRP A 46 13.95 -7.01 -13.84
C TRP A 46 15.40 -6.54 -13.60
N LEU A 47 16.04 -7.04 -12.54
CA LEU A 47 17.47 -6.85 -12.29
C LEU A 47 18.28 -7.99 -12.90
N ASP A 48 19.26 -7.69 -13.75
CA ASP A 48 20.21 -8.69 -14.28
C ASP A 48 21.61 -8.09 -14.32
N PHE A 49 22.56 -8.79 -13.68
CA PHE A 49 23.96 -8.38 -13.65
C PHE A 49 24.69 -8.80 -14.93
N PRO A 50 25.76 -8.10 -15.32
CA PRO A 50 26.62 -8.51 -16.44
C PRO A 50 27.13 -9.94 -16.27
N ARG A 51 26.86 -10.79 -17.26
CA ARG A 51 27.31 -12.19 -17.31
C ARG A 51 27.40 -12.70 -18.75
N ALA A 52 28.04 -13.84 -18.96
CA ALA A 52 28.17 -14.45 -20.29
C ALA A 52 26.80 -14.63 -20.99
N GLY A 53 25.77 -15.05 -20.25
CA GLY A 53 24.42 -15.27 -20.80
C GLY A 53 23.63 -14.01 -21.17
N ASN A 54 24.19 -12.81 -20.96
CA ASN A 54 23.62 -11.53 -21.44
C ASN A 54 24.68 -10.65 -22.13
N ASN A 55 25.76 -11.24 -22.64
CA ASN A 55 26.87 -10.54 -23.29
C ASN A 55 27.52 -9.46 -22.40
N ASN A 56 27.64 -9.71 -21.10
CA ASN A 56 28.13 -8.75 -20.09
C ASN A 56 27.38 -7.40 -20.14
N SER A 57 26.07 -7.45 -20.39
CA SER A 57 25.24 -6.24 -20.48
C SER A 57 24.98 -5.64 -19.10
N PHE A 58 25.12 -4.32 -18.99
CA PHE A 58 24.72 -3.53 -17.82
C PHE A 58 23.31 -2.94 -17.95
N HIS A 59 22.60 -3.23 -19.04
CA HIS A 59 21.31 -2.58 -19.36
C HIS A 59 20.26 -2.74 -18.24
N TYR A 60 20.22 -3.89 -17.57
CA TYR A 60 19.30 -4.18 -16.47
C TYR A 60 19.94 -4.06 -15.07
N ALA A 61 21.24 -3.73 -14.99
CA ALA A 61 21.98 -3.55 -13.74
C ALA A 61 21.85 -2.12 -13.22
N ARG A 62 20.61 -1.61 -13.10
CA ARG A 62 20.31 -0.20 -12.76
C ARG A 62 18.97 -0.04 -12.05
N ARG A 63 18.69 1.19 -11.61
CA ARG A 63 17.36 1.67 -11.18
C ARG A 63 16.91 2.85 -12.02
N GLN A 64 15.64 2.83 -12.42
CA GLN A 64 15.01 3.83 -13.26
C GLN A 64 14.28 4.87 -12.42
N TRP A 65 15.00 5.65 -11.60
CA TRP A 65 14.40 6.66 -10.72
C TRP A 65 13.54 7.70 -11.43
N ASN A 66 13.86 7.98 -12.70
CA ASN A 66 13.07 8.85 -13.56
C ASN A 66 11.59 8.44 -13.69
N VAL A 67 11.23 7.15 -13.51
CA VAL A 67 9.84 6.70 -13.70
C VAL A 67 8.91 7.11 -12.55
N VAL A 68 9.45 7.33 -11.34
CA VAL A 68 8.67 7.82 -10.20
C VAL A 68 8.57 9.35 -10.19
N ASP A 69 9.57 10.05 -10.75
CA ASP A 69 9.60 11.51 -10.88
C ASP A 69 8.67 12.03 -11.99
N ASP A 70 8.42 11.24 -13.03
CA ASP A 70 7.58 11.64 -14.17
C ASP A 70 6.09 11.67 -13.80
N HIS A 71 5.53 12.89 -13.74
CA HIS A 71 4.11 13.13 -13.44
C HIS A 71 3.15 12.59 -14.51
N LEU A 72 3.63 12.26 -15.71
CA LEU A 72 2.83 11.61 -16.76
C LEU A 72 2.81 10.09 -16.62
N LEU A 73 3.46 9.52 -15.60
CA LEU A 73 3.43 8.09 -15.30
C LEU A 73 2.66 7.77 -14.01
N ARG A 74 2.25 6.51 -13.86
CA ARG A 74 1.40 6.03 -12.76
C ARG A 74 2.20 5.50 -11.55
N TYR A 75 3.53 5.35 -11.67
CA TYR A 75 4.39 4.79 -10.61
C TYR A 75 4.37 5.64 -9.33
N LYS A 76 4.22 6.97 -9.47
CA LYS A 76 4.09 7.93 -8.36
C LYS A 76 3.04 7.51 -7.35
N SER A 77 1.89 6.98 -7.79
CA SER A 77 0.81 6.58 -6.88
C SER A 77 1.17 5.38 -5.99
N LEU A 78 2.01 4.45 -6.48
CA LEU A 78 2.52 3.34 -5.67
C LEU A 78 3.55 3.84 -4.64
N ASN A 79 4.41 4.77 -5.04
CA ASN A 79 5.39 5.40 -4.18
C ASN A 79 4.75 6.22 -3.05
N GLU A 80 3.74 7.03 -3.40
CA GLU A 80 2.99 7.84 -2.44
C GLU A 80 2.25 6.96 -1.42
N PHE A 81 1.66 5.86 -1.88
CA PHE A 81 1.08 4.86 -0.98
C PHE A 81 2.13 4.21 -0.07
N ASP A 82 3.32 3.86 -0.59
CA ASP A 82 4.41 3.33 0.25
C ASP A 82 4.79 4.30 1.36
N ARG A 83 5.04 5.55 0.99
CA ARG A 83 5.34 6.62 1.95
C ARG A 83 4.23 6.74 3.00
N ALA A 84 2.97 6.72 2.60
CA ALA A 84 1.83 6.81 3.51
C ALA A 84 1.77 5.63 4.49
N MET A 85 1.97 4.41 3.98
CA MET A 85 2.00 3.18 4.78
C MET A 85 3.12 3.22 5.82
N GLN A 86 4.33 3.66 5.44
CA GLN A 86 5.46 3.78 6.37
C GLN A 86 5.22 4.86 7.43
N LEU A 87 4.71 6.03 7.04
CA LEU A 87 4.40 7.12 7.98
C LEU A 87 3.31 6.72 8.98
N LEU A 88 2.28 6.01 8.53
CA LEU A 88 1.24 5.54 9.43
C LEU A 88 1.77 4.48 10.40
N GLU A 89 2.67 3.60 9.95
CA GLU A 89 3.33 2.64 10.86
C GLU A 89 4.20 3.37 11.89
N GLU A 90 4.95 4.41 11.50
CA GLU A 90 5.76 5.21 12.42
C GLU A 90 4.91 5.88 13.51
N GLU A 91 3.68 6.30 13.18
CA GLU A 91 2.73 6.91 14.13
C GLU A 91 2.06 5.85 15.04
N THR A 92 1.63 4.73 14.47
CA THR A 92 0.75 3.76 15.15
C THR A 92 1.49 2.54 15.71
N ARG A 93 2.73 2.33 15.27
CA ARG A 93 3.67 1.32 15.78
C ARG A 93 3.13 -0.11 15.73
N TRP A 94 2.40 -0.46 14.66
CA TRP A 94 1.81 -1.79 14.57
C TRP A 94 2.84 -2.91 14.42
N LEU A 95 4.04 -2.67 13.87
CA LEU A 95 5.07 -3.71 13.74
C LEU A 95 5.61 -4.11 15.12
N THR A 96 5.71 -3.16 16.05
CA THR A 96 6.15 -3.43 17.44
C THR A 96 5.01 -3.81 18.39
N SER A 97 3.77 -3.78 17.92
CA SER A 97 2.60 -4.17 18.69
C SER A 97 2.41 -5.70 18.69
N PRO A 98 1.68 -6.25 19.68
CA PRO A 98 1.28 -7.65 19.66
C PRO A 98 0.61 -8.07 18.34
N GLN A 99 0.67 -9.37 18.05
CA GLN A 99 0.12 -9.91 16.82
C GLN A 99 -1.38 -9.58 16.67
N ALA A 100 -1.80 -9.34 15.43
CA ALA A 100 -3.16 -8.96 15.12
C ALA A 100 -4.20 -10.00 15.55
N PHE A 101 -5.39 -9.53 15.90
CA PHE A 101 -6.58 -10.36 16.06
C PHE A 101 -7.39 -10.40 14.76
N VAL A 102 -7.45 -11.56 14.11
CA VAL A 102 -8.18 -11.72 12.83
C VAL A 102 -9.65 -12.03 13.11
N SER A 103 -10.50 -11.01 12.96
CA SER A 103 -11.94 -11.11 13.20
C SER A 103 -12.72 -11.69 12.01
N LEU A 104 -12.20 -11.56 10.78
CA LEU A 104 -12.86 -12.06 9.57
C LEU A 104 -11.88 -12.57 8.51
N LYS A 105 -12.20 -13.73 7.94
CA LYS A 105 -11.55 -14.33 6.76
C LYS A 105 -12.61 -15.00 5.89
N HIS A 106 -13.38 -14.18 5.19
CA HIS A 106 -14.59 -14.63 4.50
C HIS A 106 -14.26 -15.12 3.08
N GLU A 107 -14.24 -16.44 2.91
CA GLU A 107 -13.80 -17.07 1.66
C GLU A 107 -14.66 -16.71 0.44
N VAL A 108 -15.99 -16.61 0.55
CA VAL A 108 -16.84 -16.33 -0.62
C VAL A 108 -16.68 -14.89 -1.08
N ASP A 109 -16.95 -13.96 -0.16
CA ASP A 109 -16.81 -12.51 -0.39
C ASP A 109 -15.37 -12.07 -0.67
N LYS A 110 -14.36 -12.86 -0.27
CA LYS A 110 -12.93 -12.52 -0.35
C LYS A 110 -12.56 -11.31 0.51
N VAL A 111 -13.17 -11.21 1.70
CA VAL A 111 -12.92 -10.11 2.65
C VAL A 111 -12.11 -10.62 3.84
N ILE A 112 -11.07 -9.86 4.20
CA ILE A 112 -10.26 -10.08 5.40
C ILE A 112 -10.37 -8.84 6.28
N ALA A 113 -10.65 -9.02 7.57
CA ALA A 113 -10.59 -7.94 8.55
C ALA A 113 -9.88 -8.40 9.82
N TYR A 114 -9.10 -7.50 10.40
CA TYR A 114 -8.35 -7.74 11.63
C TYR A 114 -7.99 -6.45 12.35
N GLU A 115 -7.64 -6.58 13.62
CA GLU A 115 -7.25 -5.47 14.47
C GLU A 115 -5.77 -5.61 14.89
N ARG A 116 -5.00 -4.51 14.78
CA ARG A 116 -3.63 -4.44 15.28
C ARG A 116 -3.31 -3.01 15.70
N ALA A 117 -2.69 -2.84 16.87
CA ALA A 117 -2.33 -1.52 17.42
C ALA A 117 -3.50 -0.51 17.50
N GLY A 118 -4.71 -0.99 17.82
CA GLY A 118 -5.91 -0.14 17.89
C GLY A 118 -6.48 0.28 16.53
N LEU A 119 -5.87 -0.14 15.42
CA LEU A 119 -6.41 0.05 14.08
C LEU A 119 -7.24 -1.16 13.65
N VAL A 120 -8.25 -0.89 12.81
CA VAL A 120 -9.03 -1.91 12.11
C VAL A 120 -8.61 -1.91 10.65
N PHE A 121 -8.10 -3.04 10.18
CA PHE A 121 -7.71 -3.25 8.79
C PHE A 121 -8.79 -4.02 8.05
N VAL A 122 -9.12 -3.59 6.83
CA VAL A 122 -10.14 -4.21 5.99
C VAL A 122 -9.63 -4.35 4.56
N PHE A 123 -9.65 -5.57 4.04
CA PHE A 123 -9.23 -5.88 2.67
C PHE A 123 -10.36 -6.55 1.93
N ASN A 124 -10.75 -5.99 0.78
CA ASN A 124 -11.65 -6.64 -0.17
C ASN A 124 -10.85 -7.16 -1.38
N PHE A 125 -10.49 -8.45 -1.36
CA PHE A 125 -9.81 -9.13 -2.48
C PHE A 125 -10.79 -9.65 -3.54
N ASN A 126 -12.07 -9.27 -3.48
CA ASN A 126 -13.02 -9.64 -4.52
C ASN A 126 -12.66 -8.96 -5.84
N THR A 127 -12.74 -9.72 -6.94
CA THR A 127 -12.32 -9.23 -8.26
C THR A 127 -13.39 -8.40 -8.97
N SER A 128 -14.63 -8.40 -8.48
CA SER A 128 -15.75 -7.74 -9.15
C SER A 128 -16.84 -7.18 -8.23
N LYS A 129 -16.99 -7.72 -7.01
CA LYS A 129 -18.03 -7.28 -6.07
C LYS A 129 -17.51 -6.19 -5.13
N SER A 130 -18.29 -5.11 -5.05
CA SER A 130 -18.20 -4.13 -3.98
C SER A 130 -19.33 -4.39 -2.98
N PHE A 131 -19.10 -4.06 -1.71
CA PHE A 131 -20.06 -4.28 -0.64
C PHE A 131 -20.40 -2.95 0.03
N THR A 132 -21.69 -2.67 0.14
CA THR A 132 -22.21 -1.55 0.94
C THR A 132 -22.72 -2.09 2.26
N GLU A 133 -22.61 -1.30 3.33
CA GLU A 133 -23.10 -1.68 4.68
C GLU A 133 -22.52 -3.00 5.21
N TYR A 134 -21.30 -3.35 4.77
CA TYR A 134 -20.60 -4.55 5.20
C TYR A 134 -20.24 -4.44 6.69
N ARG A 135 -20.73 -5.35 7.52
CA ARG A 135 -20.51 -5.33 8.96
C ARG A 135 -19.18 -5.98 9.31
N ILE A 136 -18.40 -5.31 10.16
CA ILE A 136 -17.10 -5.78 10.64
C ILE A 136 -17.13 -5.72 12.16
N GLY A 137 -16.65 -6.79 12.80
CA GLY A 137 -16.49 -6.83 14.25
C GLY A 137 -15.30 -5.98 14.69
N VAL A 138 -15.49 -5.23 15.76
CA VAL A 138 -14.44 -4.43 16.43
C VAL A 138 -14.46 -4.74 17.92
N ASP A 139 -13.30 -4.69 18.56
CA ASP A 139 -13.17 -4.97 20.01
C ASP A 139 -13.71 -3.81 20.86
N VAL A 140 -13.40 -2.57 20.47
CA VAL A 140 -13.76 -1.36 21.23
C VAL A 140 -14.88 -0.60 20.53
N ALA A 141 -15.97 -0.33 21.25
CA ALA A 141 -17.05 0.51 20.74
C ALA A 141 -16.58 1.97 20.57
N GLY A 142 -16.93 2.61 19.45
CA GLY A 142 -16.55 3.99 19.20
C GLY A 142 -16.92 4.48 17.81
N THR A 143 -16.43 5.67 17.48
CA THR A 143 -16.49 6.22 16.12
C THR A 143 -15.14 6.03 15.45
N TYR A 144 -15.15 5.39 14.29
CA TYR A 144 -13.97 5.11 13.50
C TYR A 144 -13.90 6.05 12.30
N GLN A 145 -12.67 6.40 11.91
CA GLN A 145 -12.38 7.21 10.73
C GLN A 145 -11.34 6.50 9.87
N VAL A 146 -11.36 6.78 8.57
CA VAL A 146 -10.39 6.23 7.62
C VAL A 146 -9.07 6.99 7.76
N VAL A 147 -8.01 6.29 8.11
CA VAL A 147 -6.65 6.87 8.25
C VAL A 147 -5.71 6.51 7.10
N LEU A 148 -6.06 5.49 6.30
CA LEU A 148 -5.38 5.12 5.07
C LEU A 148 -6.37 4.41 4.16
N ASP A 149 -6.44 4.85 2.90
CA ASP A 149 -7.32 4.28 1.88
C ASP A 149 -6.51 3.97 0.62
N THR A 150 -6.53 2.71 0.20
CA THR A 150 -5.87 2.28 -1.04
C THR A 150 -6.56 2.80 -2.29
N ASP A 151 -7.83 3.21 -2.27
CA ASP A 151 -8.56 3.71 -3.44
C ASP A 151 -8.53 5.24 -3.56
N ALA A 152 -8.02 5.94 -2.54
CA ALA A 152 -7.89 7.38 -2.57
C ALA A 152 -6.99 7.85 -3.73
N LYS A 153 -7.43 8.92 -4.42
CA LYS A 153 -6.66 9.54 -5.51
C LYS A 153 -5.42 10.28 -5.00
N GLU A 154 -5.53 10.81 -3.79
CA GLU A 154 -4.45 11.47 -3.05
C GLU A 154 -4.34 10.81 -1.68
N VAL A 155 -3.14 10.77 -1.12
CA VAL A 155 -2.94 10.21 0.21
C VAL A 155 -3.71 11.05 1.22
N ILE A 156 -4.72 10.45 1.85
CA ILE A 156 -5.46 11.06 2.95
C ILE A 156 -4.59 10.92 4.20
N PHE A 157 -4.08 12.03 4.72
CA PHE A 157 -3.44 12.12 6.03
C PHE A 157 -4.23 13.13 6.86
N GLU A 158 -5.29 12.67 7.54
CA GLU A 158 -6.01 13.45 8.54
C GLU A 158 -5.82 12.82 9.92
N CYS A 159 -4.88 13.38 10.69
CA CYS A 159 -4.74 13.03 12.11
C CYS A 159 -5.82 13.76 12.91
N ALA A 160 -6.68 13.03 13.62
CA ALA A 160 -7.62 13.59 14.59
C ALA A 160 -7.13 13.33 16.02
N GLY A 161 -6.86 14.38 16.80
CA GLY A 161 -6.84 14.32 18.27
C GLY A 161 -5.52 14.66 18.98
N PRO A 162 -5.58 15.01 20.29
CA PRO A 162 -4.82 16.14 20.87
C PRO A 162 -3.42 15.81 21.43
N ARG A 163 -2.71 14.78 20.95
CA ARG A 163 -1.38 14.42 21.51
C ARG A 163 -0.29 14.12 20.46
N GLY A 164 0.11 15.17 19.75
CA GLY A 164 1.40 15.25 19.03
C GLY A 164 1.26 15.03 17.53
N LEU A 165 1.16 16.12 16.73
CA LEU A 165 2.27 16.72 15.97
C LEU A 165 2.78 15.76 14.86
N CYS A 166 2.69 16.05 13.55
CA CYS A 166 2.60 17.34 12.87
C CYS A 166 2.13 17.21 11.40
N ALA A 167 1.65 18.33 10.86
CA ALA A 167 1.29 18.60 9.47
C ALA A 167 2.44 18.45 8.45
N LEU A 168 2.09 18.25 7.18
CA LEU A 168 2.42 19.14 6.04
C LEU A 168 1.56 18.80 4.81
N PRO A 169 0.70 19.71 4.33
CA PRO A 169 0.57 20.00 2.91
C PRO A 169 1.49 21.19 2.60
N SER A 170 2.49 20.99 1.75
CA SER A 170 3.16 22.10 1.06
C SER A 170 3.79 21.62 -0.24
N ALA A 171 3.05 21.75 -1.33
CA ALA A 171 3.54 22.44 -2.52
C ALA A 171 2.33 22.97 -3.30
N ARG A 172 2.42 24.25 -3.67
CA ARG A 172 1.49 24.94 -4.55
C ARG A 172 1.51 24.36 -5.96
#